data_AF-A0A445AKS0-F1
#
_entry.id   AF-A0A445AKS0-F1
#
_cell.length_a   1.000
_cell.length_b   1.000
_cell.length_c   1.000
_cell.angle_alpha   90.00
_cell.angle_beta   90.00
_cell.angle_gamma   90.00
#
_symmetry.space_group_name_H-M   'P 1'
#
loop_
_entity.id
_entity.type
_entity.pdbx_description
1 polymer ?
#
loop_
_entity_poly.entity_id
_entity_poly.type
_entity_poly.pdbx_seq_one_letter_code
_entity_poly.pdbx_strand_id
1 'polypeptide(L)'
;MQNIWKKPEGLRIVELKPKIYQIFFQKETDLDRVLKGSPWYFRNSWFLLLKWDRSEDPVEKTLDKADIKVQIWNLLEHCKTASLG
;
A
#
# COMPACT_ATOMS: atom_id res chain seq x y z
N MET A 1 15.76 9.68 -9.05
CA MET A 1 14.89 8.98 -8.08
C MET A 1 13.83 8.23 -8.88
N GLN A 2 13.82 6.90 -8.85
CA GLN A 2 12.80 6.11 -9.56
C GLN A 2 11.43 6.39 -8.94
N ASN A 3 10.47 6.80 -9.77
CA ASN A 3 9.13 7.13 -9.31
C ASN A 3 8.33 5.84 -9.12
N ILE A 4 7.90 5.53 -7.89
CA ILE A 4 7.28 4.23 -7.53
C ILE A 4 6.05 3.88 -8.38
N TRP A 5 5.35 4.89 -8.92
CA TRP A 5 4.18 4.69 -9.79
C TRP A 5 4.38 5.12 -11.24
N LYS A 6 5.63 5.41 -11.65
CA LYS A 6 5.97 5.87 -13.00
C LYS A 6 5.23 7.15 -13.45
N LYS A 7 4.86 8.03 -12.51
CA LYS A 7 4.15 9.31 -12.76
C LYS A 7 2.90 9.15 -13.63
N PRO A 8 1.81 8.53 -13.11
CA PRO A 8 0.54 8.46 -13.81
C PRO A 8 0.07 9.85 -14.25
N GLU A 9 -0.62 9.91 -15.38
CA GLU A 9 -1.23 11.12 -15.88
C GLU A 9 -2.24 11.67 -14.86
N GLY A 10 -2.17 12.98 -14.60
CA GLY A 10 -3.06 13.64 -13.63
C GLY A 10 -2.84 13.23 -12.17
N LEU A 11 -1.73 12.55 -11.82
CA LEU A 11 -1.40 12.26 -10.43
C LEU A 11 -1.27 13.56 -9.63
N ARG A 12 -2.12 13.72 -8.61
CA ARG A 12 -2.06 14.83 -7.65
C ARG A 12 -1.98 14.28 -6.24
N ILE A 13 -1.10 14.84 -5.41
CA ILE A 13 -0.90 14.45 -4.01
C ILE A 13 -1.11 15.69 -3.16
N VAL A 14 -1.89 15.56 -2.08
CA VAL A 14 -2.15 16.62 -1.09
C VAL A 14 -1.86 16.05 0.29
N GLU A 15 -1.07 16.74 1.11
CA GLU A 15 -0.88 16.39 2.51
C GLU A 15 -2.03 17.00 3.34
N LEU A 16 -2.77 16.16 4.06
CA LEU A 16 -3.88 16.60 4.91
C LEU A 16 -3.40 16.87 6.35
N LYS A 17 -2.46 16.06 6.83
CA LYS A 17 -1.82 16.11 8.15
C LYS A 17 -0.43 15.48 8.02
N PRO A 18 0.54 15.77 8.91
CA PRO A 18 1.83 15.08 8.87
C PRO A 18 1.70 13.57 8.68
N LYS A 19 2.28 13.05 7.60
CA LYS A 19 2.27 11.63 7.19
C LYS A 19 0.92 11.07 6.68
N ILE A 20 -0.10 11.90 6.51
CA ILE A 20 -1.39 11.53 5.91
C ILE A 20 -1.56 12.27 4.59
N TYR A 21 -1.63 11.51 3.51
CA TYR A 21 -1.68 12.03 2.15
C TYR A 21 -2.94 11.57 1.43
N GLN A 22 -3.58 12.48 0.72
CA GLN A 22 -4.65 12.17 -0.22
C GLN A 22 -4.10 12.19 -1.65
N ILE A 23 -4.39 11.12 -2.39
CA ILE A 23 -3.81 10.88 -3.70
C ILE A 23 -4.93 10.73 -4.72
N PHE A 24 -4.84 11.50 -5.79
CA PHE A 24 -5.83 11.55 -6.85
C PHE A 24 -5.22 10.98 -8.13
N PHE A 25 -5.98 10.10 -8.76
CA PHE A 25 -5.65 9.49 -10.04
C PHE A 25 -6.70 9.91 -11.07
N GLN A 26 -6.26 10.15 -12.30
CA GLN A 26 -7.18 10.43 -13.41
C GLN A 26 -7.84 9.15 -13.95
N LYS A 27 -7.12 8.03 -13.94
CA LYS A 27 -7.57 6.73 -14.46
C LYS A 27 -7.77 5.76 -13.31
N GLU A 28 -8.92 5.09 -13.27
CA GLU A 28 -9.23 4.07 -12.25
C GLU A 28 -8.26 2.88 -12.34
N THR A 29 -7.79 2.54 -13.54
CA THR A 29 -6.79 1.47 -13.74
C THR A 29 -5.46 1.76 -13.05
N ASP A 30 -5.06 3.04 -12.96
CA ASP A 30 -3.87 3.45 -12.22
C ASP A 30 -4.10 3.33 -10.71
N LEU A 31 -5.28 3.73 -10.23
CA LEU A 31 -5.67 3.56 -8.83
C LEU A 31 -5.66 2.08 -8.43
N ASP A 32 -6.28 1.20 -9.22
CA ASP A 32 -6.35 -0.23 -8.93
C ASP A 32 -4.97 -0.88 -8.92
N ARG A 33 -4.11 -0.52 -9.87
CA ARG A 33 -2.72 -0.99 -9.92
C ARG A 33 -1.95 -0.56 -8.67
N VAL A 34 -2.12 0.70 -8.25
CA VAL A 34 -1.44 1.25 -7.08
C VAL A 34 -1.96 0.60 -5.79
N LEU A 35 -3.26 0.39 -5.65
CA LEU A 35 -3.85 -0.29 -4.49
C LEU A 35 -3.41 -1.76 -4.39
N LYS A 36 -3.39 -2.50 -5.52
CA LYS A 36 -2.94 -3.91 -5.55
C LYS A 36 -1.47 -4.10 -5.18
N GLY A 37 -0.64 -3.07 -5.36
CA GLY A 37 0.78 -3.10 -4.98
C GLY A 37 1.04 -2.68 -3.53
N SER A 38 0.01 -2.25 -2.78
CA SER A 38 0.12 -1.90 -1.37
C SER A 38 0.43 -3.15 -0.53
N PRO A 39 1.29 -3.07 0.51
CA PRO A 39 1.98 -1.87 0.98
C PRO A 39 3.20 -1.51 0.11
N TRP A 40 3.40 -0.21 -0.13
CA TRP A 40 4.57 0.27 -0.86
C TRP A 40 5.73 0.51 0.10
N TYR A 41 6.95 0.19 -0.31
CA TYR A 41 8.15 0.49 0.48
C TYR A 41 8.88 1.70 -0.12
N PHE A 42 9.06 2.74 0.69
CA PHE A 42 9.72 3.97 0.28
C PHE A 42 10.59 4.52 1.41
N ARG A 43 11.89 4.73 1.13
CA ARG A 43 12.86 5.31 2.09
C ARG A 43 12.83 4.62 3.47
N ASN A 44 12.90 3.29 3.47
CA ASN A 44 12.88 2.50 4.71
C ASN A 44 11.61 2.69 5.56
N SER A 45 10.54 3.18 4.94
CA SER A 45 9.23 3.37 5.55
C SER A 45 8.17 2.64 4.72
N TRP A 46 7.18 2.09 5.40
CA TRP A 46 6.01 1.54 4.74
C TRP A 46 5.04 2.66 4.41
N PHE A 47 4.48 2.58 3.21
CA PHE A 47 3.53 3.53 2.69
C PHE A 47 2.24 2.79 2.39
N LEU A 48 1.30 2.89 3.33
CA LEU A 48 0.02 2.20 3.31
C LEU A 48 -0.99 3.02 2.52
N LEU A 49 -1.75 2.33 1.68
CA LEU A 49 -2.80 2.93 0.87
C LEU A 49 -4.12 2.21 1.10
N LEU A 50 -5.18 2.99 1.27
CA LEU A 50 -6.56 2.52 1.28
C LEU A 50 -7.36 3.29 0.24
N LYS A 51 -8.35 2.63 -0.37
CA LYS A 51 -9.35 3.32 -1.18
C LYS A 51 -10.17 4.22 -0.24
N TRP A 52 -10.18 5.52 -0.52
CA TRP A 52 -10.92 6.48 0.29
C TRP A 52 -12.40 6.50 -0.12
N ASP A 53 -13.28 6.44 0.89
CA ASP A 53 -14.71 6.63 0.74
C ASP A 53 -15.07 8.08 1.16
N ARG A 54 -15.88 8.77 0.34
CA ARG A 54 -16.29 10.15 0.62
C ARG A 54 -17.19 10.29 1.85
N SER A 55 -17.78 9.19 2.32
CA SER A 55 -18.58 9.18 3.55
C SER A 55 -17.73 9.19 4.81
N GLU A 56 -16.41 8.98 4.70
CA GLU A 56 -15.48 8.89 5.83
C GLU A 56 -14.52 10.09 5.86
N ASP A 57 -14.17 10.53 7.07
CA ASP A 57 -13.11 11.51 7.26
C ASP A 57 -11.74 10.83 7.05
N PRO A 58 -10.94 11.26 6.05
CA PRO A 58 -9.63 10.67 5.79
C PRO A 58 -8.61 10.88 6.93
N VAL A 59 -8.83 11.84 7.82
CA VAL A 59 -7.94 12.14 8.96
C VAL A 59 -8.21 11.21 10.15
N GLU A 60 -9.45 10.77 10.32
CA GLU A 60 -9.86 9.86 11.40
C GLU A 60 -9.60 8.39 11.05
N LYS A 61 -9.32 8.08 9.78
CA LYS A 61 -9.10 6.71 9.33
C LYS A 61 -7.71 6.20 9.73
N THR A 62 -7.69 5.13 10.52
CA THR A 62 -6.45 4.46 10.93
C THR A 62 -5.87 3.62 9.80
N LEU A 63 -4.59 3.85 9.48
CA LEU A 63 -3.77 3.05 8.57
C LEU A 63 -2.80 2.18 9.39
N ASP A 64 -3.30 1.15 10.09
CA ASP A 64 -2.52 0.31 11.01
C ASP A 64 -2.28 -1.12 10.52
N LYS A 65 -3.02 -1.58 9.51
CA LYS A 65 -2.93 -2.96 8.99
C LYS A 65 -2.37 -2.98 7.57
N ALA A 66 -1.53 -3.98 7.31
CA ALA A 66 -0.99 -4.25 6.00
C ALA A 66 -0.84 -5.76 5.79
N ASP A 67 -1.36 -6.25 4.67
CA ASP A 67 -1.16 -7.64 4.28
C ASP A 67 0.21 -7.78 3.61
N ILE A 68 1.08 -8.59 4.20
CA ILE A 68 2.40 -8.89 3.66
C ILE A 68 2.51 -10.36 3.28
N LYS A 69 3.19 -10.62 2.17
CA LYS A 69 3.61 -11.98 1.79
C LYS A 69 5.06 -12.16 2.21
N VAL A 70 5.30 -13.10 3.11
CA VAL A 70 6.65 -13.46 3.57
C VAL A 70 7.07 -14.78 2.93
N GLN A 71 8.30 -14.84 2.46
CA GLN A 71 8.91 -16.07 2.00
C GLN A 71 10.02 -16.47 2.98
N ILE A 72 9.90 -17.67 3.55
CA ILE A 72 10.85 -18.22 4.50
C ILE A 72 11.69 -19.28 3.79
N TRP A 73 13.01 -19.10 3.81
CA TRP A 73 13.96 -20.06 3.26
C TRP A 73 14.50 -20.97 4.36
N ASN A 74 14.85 -22.21 4.03
CA ASN A 74 15.45 -23.19 4.95
C ASN A 74 14.60 -23.46 6.22
N LEU A 75 13.28 -23.37 6.12
CA LEU A 75 12.41 -23.78 7.22
C LEU A 75 12.56 -25.28 7.46
N LEU A 76 12.99 -25.66 8.67
CA LEU A 76 13.18 -27.06 9.06
C LEU A 76 11.88 -27.85 8.88
N GLU A 77 12.00 -29.11 8.46
CA GLU A 77 10.82 -29.92 8.11
C GLU A 77 9.86 -30.10 9.29
N HIS A 78 10.38 -30.22 10.52
CA HIS A 78 9.56 -30.31 11.73
C HIS A 78 8.81 -29.02 12.09
N CYS A 79 9.12 -27.89 11.43
CA CYS A 79 8.43 -26.61 11.62
C CYS A 79 7.32 -26.37 10.59
N LYS A 80 7.13 -27.27 9.61
CA LYS A 80 6.07 -27.17 8.60
C LYS A 80 4.82 -27.90 9.09
N THR A 81 3.65 -27.26 9.05
CA THR A 81 2.37 -27.94 9.27
C THR A 81 1.96 -28.69 7.99
N ALA A 82 1.26 -29.82 8.12
CA ALA A 82 0.84 -30.63 6.96
C ALA A 82 -0.04 -29.87 5.94
N SER A 83 -0.61 -28.73 6.32
CA SER A 83 -1.41 -27.83 5.49
C SER A 83 -0.61 -26.86 4.62
N LEU A 84 0.70 -26.74 4.82
CA LEU A 84 1.61 -25.96 3.97
C LEU A 84 2.12 -26.88 2.84
N GLY A 85 1.24 -27.15 1.86
CA GLY A 85 1.53 -27.90 0.64
C GLY A 85 1.30 -27.04 -0.59
#